data_AF-A0AAD7LR03-F1
#
_entry.id   AF-A0AAD7LR03-F1
#
_cell.length_a   1.000
_cell.length_b   1.000
_cell.length_c   1.000
_cell.angle_alpha   90.00
_cell.angle_beta   90.00
_cell.angle_gamma   90.00
#
_symmetry.space_group_name_H-M   'P 1'
#
loop_
_entity.id
_entity.type
_entity.pdbx_description
1 polymer ?
#
loop_
_entity_poly.entity_id
_entity_poly.type
_entity_poly.pdbx_seq_one_letter_code
_entity_poly.pdbx_strand_id
1 'polypeptide(L)'
;MSEIRNELNEKVLEIKRLQIELNRREDEEAGNTVDSLRSQIADLKKENTTLKVEKNDLEAALEKSRESSTEKISPDASHIQNKDSLSEIVDSSRSSPGKEDMEQSIQKLNKDLSEARRERDKALQQLTRLKQHLLEKESEDSEKMDEDRKIIEELRESNEYLRAQTSHLEKALKQATANLEELKAINNNELQKSREIVDDLNKKLANCVTTIDAKNAELLNLQMALGQYYAEIEAKEHLDGELARAREELTNLSQQLKPIKDSISLWFSINKYSSKVLIALYFSNTPLKNYAVTKYSPKQMNEQGTSRGEKEEISAKLSQTEKTLAEWKSRVSKLEEDNAKLRRAVEQSMTRLNRMSVDSDFLVDRRIVIKLLVTYFQRNHSKEVLDLMVRMLGFSDEDKQRIGVAQQGSGKGVVRGVFGLPGRLVGGILGGSSTDSSASANAGSESQSFADMWVDFLLKETEERERRESAKDAGRSAEDSHSRSPHTAAAVSPLSNQRLSSGTTSGSSTHLALNQNSSPPPLGNLYHSENFGSEFSTVSSYIFR
;
A
#
# COMPACT_ATOMS: atom_id res chain seq x y z
N MET A 1 18.13 -32.57 -3.96
CA MET A 1 17.20 -31.44 -3.73
C MET A 1 16.79 -31.31 -2.27
N SER A 2 16.34 -32.39 -1.61
CA SER A 2 16.02 -32.40 -0.16
C SER A 2 17.24 -32.12 0.73
N GLU A 3 18.39 -32.73 0.41
CA GLU A 3 19.64 -32.55 1.16
C GLU A 3 20.16 -31.11 1.13
N ILE A 4 20.17 -30.50 -0.06
CA ILE A 4 20.52 -29.08 -0.25
C ILE A 4 19.55 -28.15 0.50
N ARG A 5 18.26 -28.50 0.55
CA ARG A 5 17.25 -27.71 1.29
C ARG A 5 17.48 -27.80 2.80
N ASN A 6 17.85 -28.98 3.29
CA ASN A 6 18.17 -29.18 4.71
C ASN A 6 19.45 -28.42 5.08
N GLU A 7 20.50 -28.51 4.26
CA GLU A 7 21.73 -27.76 4.47
C GLU A 7 21.50 -26.24 4.45
N LEU A 8 20.68 -25.75 3.51
CA LEU A 8 20.28 -24.34 3.47
C LEU A 8 19.54 -23.92 4.75
N ASN A 9 18.64 -24.76 5.25
CA ASN A 9 17.90 -24.48 6.48
C ASN A 9 18.82 -24.44 7.71
N GLU A 10 19.77 -25.38 7.80
CA GLU A 10 20.81 -25.38 8.85
C GLU A 10 21.68 -24.13 8.78
N LYS A 11 22.12 -23.71 7.58
CA LYS A 11 22.88 -22.46 7.41
C LYS A 11 22.06 -21.24 7.79
N VAL A 12 20.76 -21.20 7.51
CA VAL A 12 19.86 -20.12 7.93
C VAL A 12 19.71 -20.07 9.45
N LEU A 13 19.63 -21.22 10.12
CA LEU A 13 19.59 -21.28 11.58
C LEU A 13 20.91 -20.82 12.20
N GLU A 14 22.04 -21.22 11.63
CA GLU A 14 23.37 -20.78 12.08
C GLU A 14 23.55 -19.26 11.90
N ILE A 15 23.12 -18.70 10.77
CA ILE A 15 23.14 -17.25 10.54
C ILE A 15 22.30 -16.53 11.60
N LYS A 16 21.10 -17.03 11.91
CA LYS A 16 20.25 -16.43 12.96
C LYS A 16 20.92 -16.48 14.33
N ARG A 17 21.57 -17.59 14.66
CA ARG A 17 22.32 -17.74 15.92
C ARG A 17 23.49 -16.76 15.99
N LEU A 18 24.28 -16.65 14.92
CA LEU A 18 25.41 -15.73 14.84
C LEU A 18 24.96 -14.26 14.93
N GLN A 19 23.79 -13.91 14.35
CA GLN A 19 23.22 -12.58 14.47
C GLN A 19 22.87 -12.23 15.93
N ILE A 20 22.28 -13.18 16.67
CA ILE A 20 21.94 -12.99 18.09
C ILE A 20 23.23 -12.81 18.92
N GLU A 21 24.24 -13.63 18.65
CA GLU A 21 25.53 -13.56 19.34
C GLU A 21 26.30 -12.27 19.03
N LEU A 22 26.20 -11.75 17.80
CA LEU A 22 26.77 -10.46 17.40
C LEU A 22 26.11 -9.32 18.18
N ASN A 23 24.78 -9.26 18.20
CA ASN A 23 24.04 -8.23 18.94
C ASN A 23 24.37 -8.28 20.45
N ARG A 24 24.48 -9.48 21.02
CA ARG A 24 24.87 -9.65 22.43
C ARG A 24 26.25 -9.05 22.72
N ARG A 25 27.23 -9.26 21.83
CA ARG A 25 28.58 -8.71 21.97
C ARG A 25 28.61 -7.20 21.78
N GLU A 26 27.85 -6.68 20.81
CA GLU A 26 27.72 -5.25 20.57
C GLU A 26 27.11 -4.54 21.78
N ASP A 27 26.07 -5.12 22.40
CA ASP A 27 25.46 -4.60 23.62
C ASP A 27 26.42 -4.63 24.83
N GLU A 28 27.22 -5.70 24.98
CA GLU A 28 28.22 -5.81 26.05
C GLU A 28 29.40 -4.83 25.86
N GLU A 29 29.88 -4.64 24.62
CA GLU A 29 30.96 -3.71 24.31
C GLU A 29 30.50 -2.25 24.45
N ALA A 30 29.28 -1.94 24.02
CA ALA A 30 28.64 -0.65 24.27
C ALA A 30 28.44 -0.39 25.78
N GLY A 31 28.02 -1.42 26.54
CA GLY A 31 27.88 -1.32 28.00
C GLY A 31 29.21 -1.00 28.70
N ASN A 32 30.26 -1.77 28.39
CA ASN A 32 31.57 -1.60 29.01
C ASN A 32 32.21 -0.24 28.68
N THR A 33 32.06 0.24 27.45
CA THR A 33 32.57 1.56 27.04
C THR A 33 31.80 2.70 27.70
N VAL A 34 30.47 2.60 27.79
CA VAL A 34 29.63 3.58 28.48
C VAL A 34 29.93 3.62 29.98
N ASP A 35 30.14 2.47 30.62
CA ASP A 35 30.48 2.41 32.04
C ASP A 35 31.89 2.97 32.33
N SER A 36 32.86 2.72 31.44
CA SER A 36 34.18 3.33 31.51
C SER A 36 34.12 4.87 31.39
N LEU A 37 33.35 5.39 30.42
CA LEU A 37 33.14 6.83 30.25
C LEU A 37 32.41 7.44 31.46
N ARG A 38 31.41 6.75 32.01
CA ARG A 38 30.74 7.19 33.25
C ARG A 38 31.70 7.29 34.43
N SER A 39 32.61 6.33 34.58
CA SER A 39 33.66 6.37 35.62
C SER A 39 34.59 7.56 35.41
N GLN A 40 35.09 7.78 34.18
CA GLN A 40 35.95 8.93 33.87
C GLN A 40 35.24 10.27 34.11
N ILE A 41 33.96 10.38 33.76
CA ILE A 41 33.16 11.59 34.03
C ILE A 41 33.02 11.82 35.54
N ALA A 42 32.84 10.76 36.34
CA ALA A 42 32.78 10.87 37.79
C ALA A 42 34.11 11.35 38.38
N ASP A 43 35.23 10.83 37.90
CA ASP A 43 36.58 11.24 38.32
C ASP A 43 36.88 12.69 37.94
N LEU A 44 36.61 13.08 36.68
CA LEU A 44 36.76 14.47 36.21
C LEU A 44 35.86 15.44 36.98
N LYS A 45 34.64 15.02 37.35
CA LYS A 45 33.75 15.85 38.16
C LYS A 45 34.31 16.07 39.56
N LYS A 46 34.88 15.02 40.17
CA LYS A 46 35.54 15.11 41.48
C LYS A 46 36.76 16.04 41.40
N GLU A 47 37.62 15.86 40.40
CA GLU A 47 38.79 16.73 40.17
C GLU A 47 38.37 18.19 39.98
N ASN A 48 37.31 18.45 39.19
CA ASN A 48 36.80 19.81 38.99
C ASN A 48 36.31 20.45 40.30
N THR A 49 35.65 19.68 41.19
CA THR A 49 35.28 20.18 42.51
C THR A 49 36.50 20.47 43.38
N THR A 50 37.54 19.64 43.34
CA THR A 50 38.80 19.88 44.07
C THR A 50 39.52 21.13 43.57
N LEU A 51 39.69 21.27 42.24
CA LEU A 51 40.28 22.45 41.61
C LEU A 51 39.47 23.71 41.89
N LYS A 52 38.15 23.60 42.02
CA LYS A 52 37.30 24.74 42.40
C LYS A 52 37.61 25.23 43.81
N VAL A 53 37.77 24.31 44.76
CA VAL A 53 38.12 24.63 46.15
C VAL A 53 39.52 25.23 46.21
N GLU A 54 40.52 24.62 45.57
CA GLU A 54 41.89 25.14 45.54
C GLU A 54 41.96 26.53 44.91
N LYS A 55 41.22 26.78 43.83
CA LYS A 55 41.11 28.12 43.23
C LYS A 55 40.57 29.13 44.26
N ASN A 56 39.49 28.79 44.97
CA ASN A 56 38.89 29.69 45.95
C ASN A 56 39.85 29.96 47.13
N ASP A 57 40.62 28.96 47.56
CA ASP A 57 41.62 29.12 48.62
C ASP A 57 42.78 30.02 48.17
N LEU A 58 43.25 29.87 46.92
CA LEU A 58 44.28 30.74 46.34
C LEU A 58 43.77 32.17 46.13
N GLU A 59 42.53 32.34 45.72
CA GLU A 59 41.87 33.65 45.58
C GLU A 59 41.75 34.35 46.94
N ALA A 60 41.39 33.61 48.00
CA ALA A 60 41.39 34.13 49.37
C ALA A 60 42.80 34.47 49.88
N ALA A 61 43.83 33.69 49.52
CA ALA A 61 45.22 33.99 49.85
C ALA A 61 45.74 35.24 49.13
N LEU A 62 45.35 35.43 47.87
CA LEU A 62 45.67 36.63 47.08
C LEU A 62 45.02 37.88 47.66
N GLU A 63 43.73 37.82 48.03
CA GLU A 63 43.04 38.97 48.62
C GLU A 63 43.67 39.33 49.99
N LYS A 64 44.03 38.33 50.79
CA LYS A 64 44.77 38.53 52.05
C LYS A 64 46.16 39.14 51.84
N SER A 65 46.85 38.80 50.74
CA SER A 65 48.15 39.41 50.36
C SER A 65 48.00 40.84 49.84
N ARG A 66 46.85 41.16 49.24
CA ARG A 66 46.52 42.50 48.77
C ARG A 66 46.20 43.42 49.94
N GLU A 67 45.50 42.92 50.94
CA GLU A 67 45.19 43.61 52.20
C GLU A 67 46.44 43.84 53.07
N SER A 68 47.44 42.95 53.04
CA SER A 68 48.69 43.11 53.79
C SER A 68 49.70 44.09 53.16
N SER A 69 49.47 44.53 51.92
CA SER A 69 50.39 45.38 51.15
C SER A 69 50.03 46.87 51.15
N THR A 70 49.02 47.30 51.91
CA THR A 70 48.56 48.70 52.00
C THR A 70 48.89 49.38 53.32
N GLU A 71 50.01 49.05 53.95
CA GLU A 71 50.49 49.79 55.13
C GLU A 71 51.96 50.18 55.00
N LYS A 72 52.19 51.50 55.08
CA LYS A 72 53.46 52.27 55.05
C LYS A 72 53.96 52.66 53.66
N ILE A 73 53.83 53.94 53.33
CA ILE A 73 54.93 54.93 53.39
C ILE A 73 54.37 56.36 53.27
N SER A 74 54.65 57.14 54.31
CA SER A 74 54.72 58.60 54.40
C SER A 74 55.76 58.86 55.52
N PRO A 75 56.55 59.96 55.60
CA PRO A 75 56.27 61.30 55.06
C PRO A 75 57.48 62.14 54.53
N ASP A 76 57.15 63.28 53.90
CA ASP A 76 57.70 64.65 54.08
C ASP A 76 59.21 64.98 53.91
N ALA A 77 59.51 66.06 53.14
CA ALA A 77 60.45 67.14 53.50
C ALA A 77 60.65 68.15 52.35
N SER A 78 60.84 69.40 52.76
CA SER A 78 60.83 70.64 52.00
C SER A 78 62.24 71.20 51.71
N HIS A 79 62.30 72.17 50.79
CA HIS A 79 63.09 73.42 50.87
C HIS A 79 64.58 73.39 51.26
N ILE A 80 65.46 73.94 50.40
CA ILE A 80 66.63 74.78 50.78
C ILE A 80 67.03 75.69 49.60
N GLN A 81 67.22 76.97 49.95
CA GLN A 81 67.76 78.08 49.16
C GLN A 81 69.29 78.21 49.31
N ASN A 82 69.85 79.19 48.60
CA ASN A 82 71.08 79.98 48.88
C ASN A 82 72.34 79.52 48.13
N LYS A 83 72.85 80.31 47.17
CA LYS A 83 73.58 81.63 47.22
C LYS A 83 75.09 81.38 47.30
N ASP A 84 75.86 82.05 46.43
CA ASP A 84 76.75 83.10 46.93
C ASP A 84 77.32 84.01 45.83
N SER A 85 77.48 85.27 46.22
CA SER A 85 77.91 86.45 45.47
C SER A 85 79.45 86.62 45.49
N LEU A 86 80.04 87.48 44.64
CA LEU A 86 80.63 88.80 45.02
C LEU A 86 81.56 89.43 43.94
N SER A 87 81.36 90.74 43.72
CA SER A 87 82.29 91.87 43.47
C SER A 87 83.52 91.80 42.55
N GLU A 88 83.44 92.58 41.47
CA GLU A 88 84.22 93.79 41.11
C GLU A 88 85.68 94.06 41.61
N ILE A 89 86.45 94.61 40.64
CA ILE A 89 87.62 95.52 40.64
C ILE A 89 89.08 94.97 40.64
N VAL A 90 89.82 95.41 39.61
CA VAL A 90 91.22 95.93 39.55
C VAL A 90 92.23 95.14 38.71
N ASP A 91 92.72 95.83 37.67
CA ASP A 91 93.96 95.66 36.90
C ASP A 91 95.21 95.38 37.75
N SER A 92 96.03 94.41 37.35
CA SER A 92 97.49 94.62 37.20
C SER A 92 98.21 93.38 36.66
N SER A 93 98.94 93.63 35.57
CA SER A 93 99.99 92.79 35.01
C SER A 93 101.09 92.44 36.02
N ARG A 94 101.36 91.15 36.20
CA ARG A 94 102.74 90.62 36.30
C ARG A 94 102.74 89.11 36.13
N SER A 95 103.47 88.62 35.13
CA SER A 95 103.66 87.19 34.85
C SER A 95 104.30 86.49 36.06
N SER A 96 103.64 85.43 36.53
CA SER A 96 104.23 84.44 37.43
C SER A 96 104.12 83.04 36.77
N PRO A 97 105.06 82.12 36.99
CA PRO A 97 105.17 80.89 36.19
C PRO A 97 103.98 79.92 36.36
N GLY A 98 103.21 80.02 37.44
CA GLY A 98 102.01 79.18 37.66
C GLY A 98 100.81 79.56 36.78
N LYS A 99 100.83 80.72 36.10
CA LYS A 99 99.76 81.13 35.19
C LYS A 99 99.80 80.33 33.88
N GLU A 100 100.97 79.95 33.41
CA GLU A 100 101.14 79.20 32.16
C GLU A 100 100.78 77.72 32.33
N ASP A 101 101.13 77.10 33.46
CA ASP A 101 100.67 75.74 33.81
C ASP A 101 99.14 75.70 34.01
N MET A 102 98.57 76.77 34.58
CA MET A 102 97.13 76.92 34.72
C MET A 102 96.44 77.10 33.37
N GLU A 103 97.01 77.89 32.46
CA GLU A 103 96.53 78.09 31.09
C GLU A 103 96.59 76.78 30.28
N GLN A 104 97.70 76.02 30.39
CA GLN A 104 97.83 74.69 29.78
C GLN A 104 96.83 73.68 30.36
N SER A 105 96.57 73.74 31.67
CA SER A 105 95.56 72.92 32.33
C SER A 105 94.15 73.26 31.86
N ILE A 106 93.81 74.55 31.71
CA ILE A 106 92.53 75.02 31.17
C ILE A 106 92.36 74.58 29.70
N GLN A 107 93.41 74.69 28.88
CA GLN A 107 93.37 74.23 27.49
C GLN A 107 93.19 72.72 27.39
N LYS A 108 93.86 71.94 28.25
CA LYS A 108 93.68 70.48 28.34
C LYS A 108 92.24 70.13 28.76
N LEU A 109 91.74 70.78 29.80
CA LEU A 109 90.38 70.53 30.32
C LEU A 109 89.32 70.93 29.29
N ASN A 110 89.54 72.00 28.52
CA ASN A 110 88.70 72.38 27.38
C ASN A 110 88.74 71.34 26.25
N LYS A 111 89.92 70.78 25.95
CA LYS A 111 90.06 69.72 24.95
C LYS A 111 89.29 68.47 25.39
N ASP A 112 89.52 68.00 26.61
CA ASP A 112 88.84 66.83 27.19
C ASP A 112 87.32 67.05 27.23
N LEU A 113 86.87 68.26 27.59
CA LEU A 113 85.45 68.63 27.59
C LEU A 113 84.86 68.66 26.17
N SER A 114 85.62 69.09 25.15
CA SER A 114 85.19 69.05 23.75
C SER A 114 85.11 67.62 23.19
N GLU A 115 86.02 66.75 23.60
CA GLU A 115 86.04 65.34 23.23
C GLU A 115 84.89 64.59 23.88
N ALA A 116 84.65 64.80 25.18
CA ALA A 116 83.47 64.30 25.89
C ALA A 116 82.15 64.77 25.26
N ARG A 117 82.08 66.03 24.80
CA ARG A 117 80.92 66.54 24.03
C ARG A 117 80.75 65.77 22.72
N ARG A 118 81.83 65.56 21.97
CA ARG A 118 81.79 64.85 20.68
C ARG A 118 81.41 63.37 20.86
N GLU A 119 81.87 62.71 21.92
CA GLU A 119 81.48 61.35 22.27
C GLU A 119 80.02 61.27 22.71
N ARG A 120 79.55 62.20 23.54
CA ARG A 120 78.13 62.32 23.91
C ARG A 120 77.26 62.48 22.66
N ASP A 121 77.66 63.33 21.72
CA ASP A 121 76.89 63.55 20.49
C ASP A 121 76.88 62.29 19.60
N LYS A 122 77.99 61.53 19.52
CA LYS A 122 78.02 60.21 18.86
C LYS A 122 77.10 59.22 19.57
N ALA A 123 77.10 59.16 20.90
CA ALA A 123 76.24 58.30 21.69
C ALA A 123 74.76 58.66 21.48
N LEU A 124 74.43 59.96 21.43
CA LEU A 124 73.10 60.45 21.08
C LEU A 124 72.68 60.01 19.67
N GLN A 125 73.58 60.10 18.68
CA GLN A 125 73.29 59.60 17.33
C GLN A 125 73.04 58.09 17.29
N GLN A 126 73.82 57.29 18.03
CA GLN A 126 73.57 55.84 18.13
C GLN A 126 72.26 55.53 18.85
N LEU A 127 71.93 56.28 19.92
CA LEU A 127 70.66 56.17 20.62
C LEU A 127 69.48 56.48 19.67
N THR A 128 69.60 57.52 18.85
CA THR A 128 68.58 57.86 17.84
C THR A 128 68.43 56.75 16.81
N ARG A 129 69.52 56.18 16.29
CA ARG A 129 69.46 55.04 15.35
C ARG A 129 68.80 53.80 15.98
N LEU A 130 69.18 53.47 17.21
CA LEU A 130 68.60 52.32 17.92
C LEU A 130 67.11 52.54 18.18
N LYS A 131 66.71 53.75 18.59
CA LYS A 131 65.30 54.09 18.79
C LYS A 131 64.52 53.97 17.48
N GLN A 132 65.07 54.45 16.37
CA GLN A 132 64.43 54.34 15.06
C GLN A 132 64.28 52.87 14.63
N HIS A 133 65.33 52.07 14.76
CA HIS A 133 65.28 50.64 14.45
C HIS A 133 64.28 49.88 15.33
N LEU A 134 64.21 50.21 16.63
CA LEU A 134 63.20 49.62 17.52
C LEU A 134 61.78 50.00 17.10
N LEU A 135 61.57 51.25 16.68
CA LEU A 135 60.26 51.71 16.21
C LEU A 135 59.85 51.04 14.89
N GLU A 136 60.78 50.91 13.94
CA GLU A 136 60.55 50.18 12.69
C GLU A 136 60.22 48.72 12.96
N LYS A 137 60.98 48.07 13.84
CA LYS A 137 60.72 46.69 14.26
C LYS A 137 59.36 46.54 14.94
N GLU A 138 59.00 47.45 15.85
CA GLU A 138 57.69 47.46 16.50
C GLU A 138 56.56 47.65 15.49
N SER A 139 56.76 48.49 14.46
CA SER A 139 55.77 48.67 13.39
C SER A 139 55.63 47.44 12.48
N GLU A 140 56.74 46.77 12.14
CA GLU A 140 56.73 45.54 11.33
C GLU A 140 56.08 44.38 12.12
N ASP A 141 56.41 44.24 13.42
CA ASP A 141 55.78 43.26 14.30
C ASP A 141 54.27 43.55 14.45
N SER A 142 53.87 44.84 14.48
CA SER A 142 52.45 45.24 14.52
C SER A 142 51.70 44.92 13.24
N GLU A 143 52.30 45.19 12.07
CA GLU A 143 51.71 44.86 10.76
C GLU A 143 51.49 43.34 10.66
N LYS A 144 52.51 42.54 11.02
CA LYS A 144 52.42 41.07 11.03
C LYS A 144 51.30 40.57 11.95
N MET A 145 51.13 41.18 13.13
CA MET A 145 50.02 40.81 14.03
C MET A 145 48.65 41.12 13.42
N ASP A 146 48.53 42.21 12.66
CA ASP A 146 47.29 42.56 11.96
C ASP A 146 47.00 41.58 10.80
N GLU A 147 48.02 41.16 10.03
CA GLU A 147 47.86 40.08 9.04
C GLU A 147 47.46 38.75 9.68
N ASP A 148 48.15 38.34 10.75
CA ASP A 148 47.83 37.11 11.48
C ASP A 148 46.40 37.17 12.03
N ARG A 149 45.96 38.34 12.53
CA ARG A 149 44.59 38.57 12.99
C ARG A 149 43.57 38.44 11.87
N LYS A 150 43.88 38.96 10.67
CA LYS A 150 43.02 38.82 9.50
C LYS A 150 42.87 37.36 9.09
N ILE A 151 43.96 36.60 9.04
CA ILE A 151 43.94 35.17 8.72
C ILE A 151 43.12 34.38 9.75
N ILE A 152 43.30 34.68 11.04
CA ILE A 152 42.52 34.05 12.12
C ILE A 152 41.02 34.32 11.94
N GLU A 153 40.65 35.52 11.54
CA GLU A 153 39.23 35.87 11.34
C GLU A 153 38.64 35.18 10.12
N GLU A 154 39.34 35.15 8.98
CA GLU A 154 38.92 34.40 7.79
C GLU A 154 38.76 32.90 8.09
N LEU A 155 39.68 32.32 8.89
CA LEU A 155 39.57 30.93 9.34
C LEU A 155 38.37 30.71 10.27
N ARG A 156 38.03 31.67 11.14
CA ARG A 156 36.85 31.59 12.01
C ARG A 156 35.56 31.63 11.21
N GLU A 157 35.45 32.57 10.27
CA GLU A 157 34.27 32.69 9.39
C GLU A 157 34.08 31.41 8.57
N SER A 158 35.17 30.88 7.98
CA SER A 158 35.14 29.61 7.25
C SER A 158 34.71 28.44 8.15
N ASN A 159 35.21 28.36 9.38
CA ASN A 159 34.83 27.31 10.32
C ASN A 159 33.35 27.41 10.74
N GLU A 160 32.86 28.63 10.98
CA GLU A 160 31.47 28.88 11.31
C GLU A 160 30.53 28.53 10.15
N TYR A 161 30.91 28.86 8.92
CA TYR A 161 30.21 28.42 7.72
C TYR A 161 30.13 26.89 7.62
N LEU A 162 31.26 26.19 7.80
CA LEU A 162 31.31 24.73 7.77
C LEU A 162 30.46 24.10 8.88
N ARG A 163 30.45 24.68 10.08
CA ARG A 163 29.56 24.25 11.18
C ARG A 163 28.09 24.44 10.83
N ALA A 164 27.72 25.57 10.25
CA ALA A 164 26.35 25.84 9.81
C ALA A 164 25.90 24.83 8.72
N GLN A 165 26.77 24.54 7.76
CA GLN A 165 26.53 23.54 6.72
C GLN A 165 26.37 22.13 7.33
N THR A 166 27.25 21.75 8.24
CA THR A 166 27.18 20.45 8.93
C THR A 166 25.87 20.33 9.72
N SER A 167 25.48 21.38 10.45
CA SER A 167 24.20 21.41 11.18
C SER A 167 22.99 21.29 10.25
N HIS A 168 23.02 21.93 9.08
CA HIS A 168 21.95 21.79 8.08
C HIS A 168 21.88 20.35 7.55
N LEU A 169 23.01 19.76 7.17
CA LEU A 169 23.06 18.38 6.68
C LEU A 169 22.61 17.38 7.74
N GLU A 170 23.00 17.57 9.00
CA GLU A 170 22.54 16.73 10.11
C GLU A 170 21.02 16.81 10.31
N LYS A 171 20.43 18.01 10.21
CA LYS A 171 18.97 18.18 10.30
C LYS A 171 18.26 17.50 9.13
N ALA A 172 18.76 17.70 7.91
CA ALA A 172 18.21 17.06 6.72
C ALA A 172 18.30 15.52 6.81
N LEU A 173 19.41 14.99 7.32
CA LEU A 173 19.60 13.55 7.55
C LEU A 173 18.62 13.02 8.60
N LYS A 174 18.47 13.70 9.74
CA LYS A 174 17.48 13.32 10.77
C LYS A 174 16.05 13.30 10.21
N GLN A 175 15.69 14.28 9.39
CA GLN A 175 14.39 14.33 8.74
C GLN A 175 14.20 13.18 7.73
N ALA A 176 15.21 12.90 6.90
CA ALA A 176 15.17 11.80 5.94
C ALA A 176 15.04 10.44 6.65
N THR A 177 15.74 10.23 7.76
CA THR A 177 15.62 9.01 8.58
C THR A 177 14.23 8.88 9.20
N ALA A 178 13.65 9.96 9.73
CA ALA A 178 12.29 9.95 10.27
C ALA A 178 11.25 9.60 9.19
N ASN A 179 11.36 10.22 8.01
CA ASN A 179 10.49 9.92 6.87
C ASN A 179 10.64 8.46 6.40
N LEU A 180 11.86 7.91 6.42
CA LEU A 180 12.11 6.51 6.06
C LEU A 180 11.43 5.54 7.03
N GLU A 181 11.52 5.78 8.34
CA GLU A 181 10.85 4.94 9.34
C GLU A 181 9.31 5.06 9.26
N GLU A 182 8.78 6.25 8.96
CA GLU A 182 7.34 6.44 8.70
C GLU A 182 6.89 5.64 7.46
N LEU A 183 7.60 5.75 6.33
CA LEU A 183 7.29 4.99 5.13
C LEU A 183 7.38 3.48 5.35
N LYS A 184 8.37 3.03 6.13
CA LYS A 184 8.52 1.62 6.51
C LYS A 184 7.35 1.14 7.37
N ALA A 185 6.88 1.96 8.31
CA ALA A 185 5.69 1.66 9.11
C ALA A 185 4.42 1.57 8.23
N ILE A 186 4.23 2.49 7.28
CA ILE A 186 3.11 2.46 6.33
C ILE A 186 3.19 1.20 5.45
N ASN A 187 4.36 0.88 4.91
CA ASN A 187 4.55 -0.31 4.07
C ASN A 187 4.29 -1.60 4.86
N ASN A 188 4.73 -1.69 6.11
CA ASN A 188 4.42 -2.84 6.97
C ASN A 188 2.92 -2.97 7.25
N ASN A 189 2.22 -1.85 7.46
CA ASN A 189 0.77 -1.84 7.64
C ASN A 189 0.05 -2.33 6.38
N GLU A 190 0.46 -1.86 5.19
CA GLU A 190 -0.14 -2.29 3.93
C GLU A 190 0.16 -3.76 3.62
N LEU A 191 1.39 -4.22 3.91
CA LEU A 191 1.74 -5.64 3.82
C LEU A 191 0.86 -6.48 4.76
N GLN A 192 0.59 -6.02 5.98
CA GLN A 192 -0.29 -6.71 6.92
C GLN A 192 -1.72 -6.80 6.39
N LYS A 193 -2.30 -5.71 5.86
CA LYS A 193 -3.62 -5.75 5.22
C LYS A 193 -3.66 -6.70 4.03
N SER A 194 -2.64 -6.67 3.17
CA SER A 194 -2.56 -7.57 2.02
C SER A 194 -2.50 -9.03 2.44
N ARG A 195 -1.79 -9.34 3.54
CA ARG A 195 -1.72 -10.67 4.14
C ARG A 195 -3.09 -11.12 4.65
N GLU A 196 -3.81 -10.25 5.37
CA GLU A 196 -5.16 -10.55 5.87
C GLU A 196 -6.15 -10.83 4.73
N ILE A 197 -6.07 -10.08 3.63
CA ILE A 197 -6.89 -10.33 2.43
C ILE A 197 -6.55 -11.69 1.81
N VAL A 198 -5.26 -12.02 1.68
CA VAL A 198 -4.81 -13.32 1.16
C VAL A 198 -5.30 -14.46 2.06
N ASP A 199 -5.26 -14.29 3.38
CA ASP A 199 -5.74 -15.29 4.34
C ASP A 199 -7.27 -15.49 4.25
N ASP A 200 -8.06 -14.43 4.09
CA ASP A 200 -9.50 -14.53 3.85
C ASP A 200 -9.82 -15.23 2.53
N LEU A 201 -9.08 -14.91 1.45
CA LEU A 201 -9.23 -15.56 0.15
C LEU A 201 -8.85 -17.04 0.22
N ASN A 202 -7.77 -17.39 0.91
CA ASN A 202 -7.37 -18.78 1.13
C ASN A 202 -8.42 -19.55 1.93
N LYS A 203 -9.02 -18.93 2.95
CA LYS A 203 -10.12 -19.54 3.72
C LYS A 203 -11.34 -19.79 2.85
N LYS A 204 -11.71 -18.83 1.98
CA LYS A 204 -12.79 -19.00 1.01
C LYS A 204 -12.48 -20.12 0.01
N LEU A 205 -11.25 -20.17 -0.51
CA LEU A 205 -10.81 -21.23 -1.41
C LEU A 205 -10.88 -22.61 -0.74
N ALA A 206 -10.41 -22.73 0.50
CA ALA A 206 -10.51 -23.97 1.26
C ALA A 206 -11.97 -24.43 1.45
N ASN A 207 -12.89 -23.50 1.74
CA ASN A 207 -14.32 -23.81 1.84
C ASN A 207 -14.93 -24.26 0.49
N CYS A 208 -14.49 -23.66 -0.62
CA CYS A 208 -14.92 -24.09 -1.95
C CYS A 208 -14.41 -25.51 -2.27
N VAL A 209 -13.15 -25.79 -1.95
CA VAL A 209 -12.54 -27.12 -2.15
C VAL A 209 -13.29 -28.18 -1.33
N THR A 210 -13.55 -27.94 -0.05
CA THR A 210 -14.30 -28.90 0.77
C THR A 210 -15.73 -29.13 0.27
N THR A 211 -16.37 -28.09 -0.29
CA THR A 211 -17.69 -28.23 -0.93
C THR A 211 -17.62 -29.07 -2.20
N ILE A 212 -16.59 -28.88 -3.02
CA ILE A 212 -16.35 -29.68 -4.23
C ILE A 212 -16.11 -31.15 -3.86
N ASP A 213 -15.28 -31.42 -2.84
CA ASP A 213 -15.02 -32.78 -2.38
C ASP A 213 -16.29 -33.47 -1.87
N ALA A 214 -17.14 -32.75 -1.12
CA ALA A 214 -18.44 -33.26 -0.71
C ALA A 214 -19.34 -33.60 -1.91
N LYS A 215 -19.37 -32.75 -2.95
CA LYS A 215 -20.13 -33.03 -4.18
C LYS A 215 -19.56 -34.18 -4.99
N ASN A 216 -18.24 -34.35 -5.03
CA ASN A 216 -17.60 -35.50 -5.66
C ASN A 216 -17.97 -36.81 -4.94
N ALA A 217 -18.03 -36.80 -3.61
CA ALA A 217 -18.49 -37.95 -2.83
C ALA A 217 -19.98 -38.26 -3.09
N GLU A 218 -20.84 -37.25 -3.18
CA GLU A 218 -22.25 -37.43 -3.57
C GLU A 218 -22.38 -38.04 -4.97
N LEU A 219 -21.63 -37.53 -5.96
CA LEU A 219 -21.64 -38.06 -7.32
C LEU A 219 -21.18 -39.53 -7.37
N LEU A 220 -20.13 -39.88 -6.63
CA LEU A 220 -19.67 -41.26 -6.53
C LEU A 220 -20.74 -42.18 -5.92
N ASN A 221 -21.40 -41.73 -4.86
CA ASN A 221 -22.49 -42.48 -4.23
C ASN A 221 -23.67 -42.67 -5.19
N LEU A 222 -24.03 -41.63 -5.95
CA LEU A 222 -25.10 -41.72 -6.96
C LEU A 222 -24.71 -42.66 -8.10
N GLN A 223 -23.46 -42.62 -8.56
CA GLN A 223 -22.95 -43.54 -9.58
C GLN A 223 -22.99 -44.99 -9.09
N MET A 224 -22.62 -45.24 -7.83
CA MET A 224 -22.72 -46.56 -7.22
C MET A 224 -24.17 -47.03 -7.12
N ALA A 225 -25.09 -46.16 -6.68
CA ALA A 225 -26.51 -46.50 -6.61
C ALA A 225 -27.10 -46.80 -8.00
N LEU A 226 -26.74 -46.03 -9.02
CA LEU A 226 -27.13 -46.30 -10.41
C LEU A 226 -26.61 -47.66 -10.89
N GLY A 227 -25.34 -47.99 -10.58
CA GLY A 227 -24.78 -49.30 -10.88
C GLY A 227 -25.58 -50.44 -10.23
N GLN A 228 -25.99 -50.27 -8.97
CA GLN A 228 -26.85 -51.23 -8.27
C GLN A 228 -28.23 -51.36 -8.93
N TYR A 229 -28.85 -50.25 -9.35
CA TYR A 229 -30.13 -50.30 -10.06
C TYR A 229 -30.03 -51.04 -11.38
N TYR A 230 -28.96 -50.85 -12.16
CA TYR A 230 -28.76 -51.62 -13.38
C TYR A 230 -28.60 -53.11 -13.12
N ALA A 231 -27.84 -53.50 -12.08
CA ALA A 231 -27.71 -54.89 -11.68
C ALA A 231 -29.06 -55.50 -11.24
N GLU A 232 -29.88 -54.73 -10.51
CA GLU A 232 -31.22 -55.17 -10.08
C GLU A 232 -32.17 -55.34 -11.28
N ILE A 233 -32.10 -54.45 -12.27
CA ILE A 233 -32.88 -54.56 -13.52
C ILE A 233 -32.48 -55.84 -14.26
N GLU A 234 -31.19 -56.10 -14.43
CA GLU A 234 -30.68 -57.31 -15.08
C GLU A 234 -31.12 -58.58 -14.34
N ALA A 235 -31.01 -58.60 -13.01
CA ALA A 235 -31.50 -59.71 -12.19
C ALA A 235 -33.01 -59.94 -12.35
N LYS A 236 -33.81 -58.88 -12.41
CA LYS A 236 -35.25 -58.97 -12.64
C LYS A 236 -35.56 -59.55 -14.02
N GLU A 237 -34.87 -59.12 -15.08
CA GLU A 237 -35.05 -59.66 -16.43
C GLU A 237 -34.75 -61.17 -16.48
N HIS A 238 -33.72 -61.62 -15.78
CA HIS A 238 -33.43 -63.05 -15.63
C HIS A 238 -34.56 -63.82 -14.95
N LEU A 239 -35.10 -63.30 -13.84
CA LEU A 239 -36.23 -63.91 -13.13
C LEU A 239 -37.51 -63.93 -13.96
N ASP A 240 -37.82 -62.85 -14.69
CA ASP A 240 -38.96 -62.79 -15.61
C ASP A 240 -38.84 -63.85 -16.71
N GLY A 241 -37.62 -64.10 -17.22
CA GLY A 241 -37.33 -65.17 -18.17
C GLY A 241 -37.48 -66.59 -17.59
N GLU A 242 -37.10 -66.81 -16.33
CA GLU A 242 -37.38 -68.08 -15.62
C GLU A 242 -38.87 -68.30 -15.38
N LEU A 243 -39.59 -67.24 -14.98
CA LEU A 243 -41.02 -67.28 -14.74
C LEU A 243 -41.79 -67.58 -16.04
N ALA A 244 -41.38 -66.99 -17.16
CA ALA A 244 -41.94 -67.30 -18.47
C ALA A 244 -41.75 -68.78 -18.86
N ARG A 245 -40.55 -69.34 -18.65
CA ARG A 245 -40.26 -70.77 -18.87
C ARG A 245 -41.11 -71.68 -17.99
N ALA A 246 -41.21 -71.39 -16.68
CA ALA A 246 -42.05 -72.16 -15.77
C ALA A 246 -43.55 -72.12 -16.15
N ARG A 247 -44.02 -70.97 -16.66
CA ARG A 247 -45.40 -70.84 -17.19
C ARG A 247 -45.60 -71.71 -18.44
N GLU A 248 -44.64 -71.73 -19.36
CA GLU A 248 -44.69 -72.58 -20.56
C GLU A 248 -44.66 -74.08 -20.20
N GLU A 249 -43.84 -74.48 -19.22
CA GLU A 249 -43.84 -75.85 -18.72
C GLU A 249 -45.18 -76.24 -18.10
N LEU A 250 -45.80 -75.33 -17.31
CA LEU A 250 -47.12 -75.56 -16.72
C LEU A 250 -48.21 -75.69 -17.78
N THR A 251 -48.21 -74.85 -18.83
CA THR A 251 -49.19 -74.96 -19.92
C THR A 251 -48.97 -76.24 -20.72
N ASN A 252 -47.72 -76.63 -20.98
CA ASN A 252 -47.38 -77.90 -21.63
C ASN A 252 -47.84 -79.11 -20.81
N LEU A 253 -47.56 -79.15 -19.50
CA LEU A 253 -48.05 -80.20 -18.60
C LEU A 253 -49.58 -80.23 -18.53
N SER A 254 -50.24 -79.07 -18.48
CA SER A 254 -51.70 -78.98 -18.53
C SER A 254 -52.26 -79.54 -19.85
N GLN A 255 -51.61 -79.24 -20.97
CA GLN A 255 -51.95 -79.76 -22.28
C GLN A 255 -51.77 -81.28 -22.34
N GLN A 256 -50.70 -81.83 -21.75
CA GLN A 256 -50.48 -83.28 -21.65
C GLN A 256 -51.48 -83.97 -20.72
N LEU A 257 -51.93 -83.29 -19.66
CA LEU A 257 -52.91 -83.84 -18.71
C LEU A 257 -54.32 -83.94 -19.31
N LYS A 258 -54.68 -83.06 -20.26
CA LYS A 258 -55.99 -83.03 -20.91
C LYS A 258 -56.39 -84.36 -21.59
N PRO A 259 -55.59 -84.96 -22.50
CA PRO A 259 -55.93 -86.25 -23.11
C PRO A 259 -55.95 -87.40 -22.10
N ILE A 260 -55.11 -87.35 -21.06
CA ILE A 260 -55.15 -88.34 -19.97
C ILE A 260 -56.48 -88.25 -19.22
N LYS A 261 -56.91 -87.04 -18.88
CA LYS A 261 -58.21 -86.78 -18.22
C LYS A 261 -59.37 -87.26 -19.09
N ASP A 262 -59.34 -86.98 -20.40
CA ASP A 262 -60.38 -87.43 -21.34
C ASP A 262 -60.41 -88.97 -21.45
N SER A 263 -59.23 -89.61 -21.47
CA SER A 263 -59.10 -91.08 -21.48
C SER A 263 -59.63 -91.72 -20.21
N ILE A 264 -59.35 -91.13 -19.04
CA ILE A 264 -59.90 -91.58 -17.75
C ILE A 264 -61.43 -91.45 -17.74
N SER A 265 -61.97 -90.34 -18.24
CA SER A 265 -63.43 -90.14 -18.36
C SER A 265 -64.09 -91.18 -19.26
N LEU A 266 -63.44 -91.50 -20.38
CA LEU A 266 -63.86 -92.57 -21.28
C LEU A 266 -63.85 -93.93 -20.57
N TRP A 267 -62.77 -94.24 -19.83
CA TRP A 267 -62.66 -95.48 -19.05
C TRP A 267 -63.77 -95.59 -17.99
N PHE A 268 -64.05 -94.53 -17.23
CA PHE A 268 -65.17 -94.52 -16.27
C PHE A 268 -66.52 -94.74 -16.95
N SER A 269 -66.73 -94.15 -18.13
CA SER A 269 -67.96 -94.33 -18.90
C SER A 269 -68.09 -95.79 -19.35
N ILE A 270 -67.04 -96.39 -19.92
CA ILE A 270 -67.00 -97.80 -20.30
C ILE A 270 -67.29 -98.68 -19.08
N ASN A 271 -66.62 -98.45 -17.96
CA ASN A 271 -66.82 -99.24 -16.75
C ASN A 271 -68.24 -99.08 -16.17
N LYS A 272 -68.85 -97.89 -16.28
CA LYS A 272 -70.25 -97.67 -15.93
C LYS A 272 -71.19 -98.45 -16.85
N TYR A 273 -70.95 -98.50 -18.16
CA TYR A 273 -71.73 -99.31 -19.09
C TYR A 273 -71.53 -100.81 -18.83
N SER A 274 -70.30 -101.26 -18.63
CA SER A 274 -69.98 -102.64 -18.26
C SER A 274 -70.63 -103.03 -16.93
N SER A 275 -70.60 -102.16 -15.93
CA SER A 275 -71.30 -102.37 -14.64
C SER A 275 -72.81 -102.43 -14.83
N LYS A 276 -73.41 -101.58 -15.68
CA LYS A 276 -74.84 -101.67 -16.02
C LYS A 276 -75.19 -102.97 -16.72
N VAL A 277 -74.33 -103.45 -17.63
CA VAL A 277 -74.51 -104.74 -18.31
C VAL A 277 -74.35 -105.90 -17.33
N LEU A 278 -73.33 -105.86 -16.47
CA LEU A 278 -73.15 -106.83 -15.37
C LEU A 278 -74.34 -106.83 -14.43
N ILE A 279 -74.84 -105.66 -14.01
CA ILE A 279 -76.06 -105.52 -13.20
C ILE A 279 -77.28 -106.06 -13.97
N ALA A 280 -77.44 -105.77 -15.26
CA ALA A 280 -78.55 -106.31 -16.06
C ALA A 280 -78.49 -107.84 -16.20
N LEU A 281 -77.29 -108.40 -16.37
CA LEU A 281 -77.04 -109.84 -16.35
C LEU A 281 -77.28 -110.43 -14.96
N TYR A 282 -76.89 -109.73 -13.90
CA TYR A 282 -77.10 -110.11 -12.51
C TYR A 282 -78.59 -110.04 -12.12
N PHE A 283 -79.35 -109.05 -12.60
CA PHE A 283 -80.81 -108.92 -12.40
C PHE A 283 -81.63 -109.88 -13.26
N SER A 284 -81.04 -110.50 -14.28
CA SER A 284 -81.63 -111.64 -14.98
C SER A 284 -81.54 -112.93 -14.15
N ASN A 285 -80.78 -112.92 -13.05
CA ASN A 285 -80.73 -113.97 -12.03
C ASN A 285 -81.00 -113.37 -10.63
N THR A 286 -82.27 -113.41 -10.22
CA THR A 286 -82.78 -113.23 -8.83
C THR A 286 -82.75 -111.81 -8.20
N PRO A 287 -83.65 -111.52 -7.22
CA PRO A 287 -84.21 -110.18 -7.05
C PRO A 287 -83.86 -109.45 -5.73
N LEU A 288 -84.04 -108.12 -5.78
CA LEU A 288 -84.44 -107.14 -4.72
C LEU A 288 -83.40 -106.22 -4.00
N LYS A 289 -83.76 -104.91 -4.08
CA LYS A 289 -83.74 -103.80 -3.08
C LYS A 289 -82.53 -102.83 -2.99
N ASN A 290 -82.76 -101.63 -3.55
CA ASN A 290 -82.71 -100.27 -2.96
C ASN A 290 -81.73 -99.96 -1.81
N TYR A 291 -81.01 -98.81 -1.90
CA TYR A 291 -81.27 -97.66 -1.00
C TYR A 291 -80.64 -96.35 -1.52
N ALA A 292 -81.22 -95.25 -1.04
CA ALA A 292 -81.34 -93.94 -1.66
C ALA A 292 -80.25 -92.91 -1.29
N VAL A 293 -80.29 -91.85 -2.10
CA VAL A 293 -79.57 -90.58 -2.05
C VAL A 293 -80.11 -89.64 -0.97
N THR A 294 -79.20 -88.88 -0.34
CA THR A 294 -79.39 -87.54 0.27
C THR A 294 -77.97 -87.01 0.56
N LYS A 295 -77.57 -85.73 0.51
CA LYS A 295 -78.08 -84.43 0.02
C LYS A 295 -76.88 -83.47 0.24
N TYR A 296 -76.64 -82.52 -0.67
CA TYR A 296 -75.63 -81.44 -0.53
C TYR A 296 -76.17 -80.25 0.29
N SER A 297 -75.28 -79.58 1.06
CA SER A 297 -75.23 -78.10 1.20
C SER A 297 -73.90 -77.61 1.86
N PRO A 298 -73.49 -76.33 1.67
CA PRO A 298 -72.08 -75.93 1.50
C PRO A 298 -71.40 -75.29 2.72
N LYS A 299 -70.06 -75.38 2.76
CA LYS A 299 -69.15 -74.66 3.67
C LYS A 299 -68.71 -73.33 3.05
N GLN A 300 -68.91 -72.22 3.76
CA GLN A 300 -68.09 -71.01 3.65
C GLN A 300 -67.54 -70.68 5.04
N MET A 301 -66.23 -70.87 5.23
CA MET A 301 -65.42 -70.33 6.34
C MET A 301 -63.97 -70.79 6.09
N ASN A 302 -63.21 -70.03 5.30
CA ASN A 302 -61.73 -70.05 5.39
C ASN A 302 -60.99 -68.87 4.69
N GLU A 303 -61.67 -67.97 3.96
CA GLU A 303 -60.98 -66.90 3.21
C GLU A 303 -60.71 -65.60 4.01
N GLN A 304 -61.20 -65.48 5.25
CA GLN A 304 -61.03 -64.25 6.06
C GLN A 304 -59.67 -64.16 6.80
N GLY A 305 -58.97 -65.28 7.00
CA GLY A 305 -57.69 -65.30 7.72
C GLY A 305 -56.53 -64.76 6.88
N THR A 306 -56.44 -65.19 5.62
CA THR A 306 -55.36 -64.80 4.69
C THR A 306 -55.46 -63.32 4.27
N SER A 307 -56.69 -62.83 4.03
CA SER A 307 -56.92 -61.42 3.67
C SER A 307 -56.63 -60.44 4.82
N ARG A 308 -56.68 -60.89 6.09
CA ARG A 308 -56.38 -60.03 7.24
C ARG A 308 -54.88 -59.80 7.42
N GLY A 309 -54.06 -60.83 7.23
CA GLY A 309 -52.60 -60.71 7.31
C GLY A 309 -52.02 -59.83 6.22
N GLU A 310 -52.51 -59.98 4.98
CA GLU A 310 -52.09 -59.14 3.85
C GLU A 310 -52.47 -57.66 4.06
N LYS A 311 -53.64 -57.38 4.65
CA LYS A 311 -54.05 -56.01 4.99
C LYS A 311 -53.16 -55.37 6.04
N GLU A 312 -52.72 -56.13 7.03
CA GLU A 312 -51.84 -55.65 8.09
C GLU A 312 -50.42 -55.37 7.54
N GLU A 313 -49.89 -56.25 6.68
CA GLU A 313 -48.60 -56.04 6.01
C GLU A 313 -48.63 -54.81 5.07
N ILE A 314 -49.71 -54.64 4.30
CA ILE A 314 -49.89 -53.45 3.44
C ILE A 314 -49.97 -52.17 4.30
N SER A 315 -50.65 -52.22 5.46
CA SER A 315 -50.74 -51.06 6.35
C SER A 315 -49.40 -50.67 6.98
N ALA A 316 -48.55 -51.66 7.31
CA ALA A 316 -47.21 -51.43 7.82
C ALA A 316 -46.29 -50.81 6.76
N LYS A 317 -46.33 -51.34 5.52
CA LYS A 317 -45.60 -50.75 4.39
C LYS A 317 -46.07 -49.33 4.08
N LEU A 318 -47.37 -49.08 4.17
CA LEU A 318 -47.93 -47.75 3.96
C LEU A 318 -47.44 -46.76 5.04
N SER A 319 -47.45 -47.15 6.31
CA SER A 319 -46.90 -46.33 7.41
C SER A 319 -45.39 -46.06 7.25
N GLN A 320 -44.63 -47.04 6.76
CA GLN A 320 -43.20 -46.85 6.47
C GLN A 320 -42.99 -45.87 5.32
N THR A 321 -43.75 -45.98 4.24
CA THR A 321 -43.67 -45.03 3.11
C THR A 321 -44.08 -43.62 3.53
N GLU A 322 -45.11 -43.46 4.36
CA GLU A 322 -45.53 -42.17 4.91
C GLU A 322 -44.44 -41.50 5.76
N LYS A 323 -43.71 -42.26 6.58
CA LYS A 323 -42.56 -41.75 7.35
C LYS A 323 -41.44 -41.26 6.43
N THR A 324 -41.06 -42.06 5.44
CA THR A 324 -40.03 -41.65 4.47
C THR A 324 -40.47 -40.42 3.66
N LEU A 325 -41.75 -40.31 3.33
CA LEU A 325 -42.32 -39.16 2.64
C LEU A 325 -42.24 -37.89 3.50
N ALA A 326 -42.53 -37.99 4.79
CA ALA A 326 -42.41 -36.87 5.73
C ALA A 326 -40.95 -36.39 5.86
N GLU A 327 -40.00 -37.32 5.94
CA GLU A 327 -38.56 -37.01 5.96
C GLU A 327 -38.09 -36.34 4.66
N TRP A 328 -38.50 -36.87 3.50
CA TRP A 328 -38.20 -36.25 2.20
C TRP A 328 -38.80 -34.85 2.09
N LYS A 329 -40.05 -34.66 2.55
CA LYS A 329 -40.69 -33.35 2.55
C LYS A 329 -39.96 -32.33 3.42
N SER A 330 -39.43 -32.75 4.57
CA SER A 330 -38.58 -31.90 5.42
C SER A 330 -37.27 -31.52 4.73
N ARG A 331 -36.62 -32.47 4.05
CA ARG A 331 -35.39 -32.19 3.26
C ARG A 331 -35.66 -31.22 2.12
N VAL A 332 -36.77 -31.38 1.40
CA VAL A 332 -37.17 -30.47 0.32
C VAL A 332 -37.37 -29.05 0.85
N SER A 333 -38.11 -28.88 1.95
CA SER A 333 -38.31 -27.56 2.58
C SER A 333 -36.99 -26.90 2.98
N LYS A 334 -36.04 -27.65 3.55
CA LYS A 334 -34.70 -27.14 3.88
C LYS A 334 -33.92 -26.70 2.64
N LEU A 335 -33.96 -27.49 1.57
CA LEU A 335 -33.31 -27.15 0.30
C LEU A 335 -33.94 -25.92 -0.34
N GLU A 336 -35.26 -25.74 -0.25
CA GLU A 336 -35.96 -24.54 -0.72
C GLU A 336 -35.51 -23.29 0.05
N GLU A 337 -35.36 -23.39 1.38
CA GLU A 337 -34.86 -22.29 2.21
C GLU A 337 -33.40 -21.92 1.85
N ASP A 338 -32.53 -22.92 1.67
CA ASP A 338 -31.14 -22.69 1.30
C ASP A 338 -31.02 -22.14 -0.13
N ASN A 339 -31.87 -22.57 -1.06
CA ASN A 339 -31.96 -21.99 -2.41
C ASN A 339 -32.38 -20.51 -2.35
N ALA A 340 -33.34 -20.17 -1.48
CA ALA A 340 -33.76 -18.78 -1.27
C ALA A 340 -32.63 -17.93 -0.64
N LYS A 341 -31.83 -18.49 0.27
CA LYS A 341 -30.65 -17.80 0.82
C LYS A 341 -29.58 -17.56 -0.25
N LEU A 342 -29.29 -18.57 -1.08
CA LEU A 342 -28.35 -18.46 -2.18
C LEU A 342 -28.79 -17.40 -3.19
N ARG A 343 -30.08 -17.37 -3.58
CA ARG A 343 -30.62 -16.33 -4.46
C ARG A 343 -30.41 -14.92 -3.90
N ARG A 344 -30.71 -14.70 -2.62
CA ARG A 344 -30.47 -13.41 -1.97
C ARG A 344 -28.98 -13.04 -1.94
N ALA A 345 -28.09 -13.99 -1.65
CA ALA A 345 -26.65 -13.74 -1.65
C ALA A 345 -26.13 -13.38 -3.05
N VAL A 346 -26.63 -14.06 -4.08
CA VAL A 346 -26.30 -13.74 -5.48
C VAL A 346 -26.79 -12.35 -5.85
N GLU A 347 -28.05 -11.99 -5.54
CA GLU A 347 -28.58 -10.64 -5.79
C GLU A 347 -27.78 -9.55 -5.06
N GLN A 348 -27.37 -9.79 -3.82
CA GLN A 348 -26.50 -8.89 -3.06
C GLN A 348 -25.13 -8.73 -3.73
N SER A 349 -24.53 -9.84 -4.20
CA SER A 349 -23.24 -9.80 -4.90
C SER A 349 -23.33 -9.06 -6.23
N MET A 350 -24.42 -9.26 -6.98
CA MET A 350 -24.67 -8.57 -8.24
C MET A 350 -24.89 -7.07 -8.02
N THR A 351 -25.62 -6.71 -6.96
CA THR A 351 -25.84 -5.30 -6.59
C THR A 351 -24.52 -4.64 -6.19
N ARG A 352 -23.65 -5.34 -5.45
CA ARG A 352 -22.31 -4.86 -5.10
C ARG A 352 -21.43 -4.71 -6.34
N LEU A 353 -21.45 -5.69 -7.25
CA LEU A 353 -20.68 -5.65 -8.48
C LEU A 353 -21.13 -4.52 -9.41
N ASN A 354 -22.44 -4.36 -9.60
CA ASN A 354 -22.99 -3.27 -10.41
C ASN A 354 -22.63 -1.90 -9.82
N ARG A 355 -22.65 -1.76 -8.49
CA ARG A 355 -22.18 -0.53 -7.82
C ARG A 355 -20.68 -0.29 -8.05
N MET A 356 -19.86 -1.34 -7.99
CA MET A 356 -18.42 -1.24 -8.28
C MET A 356 -18.13 -1.00 -9.78
N SER A 357 -18.96 -1.50 -10.68
CA SER A 357 -18.84 -1.32 -12.13
C SER A 357 -19.20 0.11 -12.55
N VAL A 358 -20.29 0.65 -12.01
CA VAL A 358 -20.72 2.04 -12.30
C VAL A 358 -19.66 3.03 -11.85
N ASP A 359 -18.99 2.79 -10.72
CA ASP A 359 -17.89 3.64 -10.26
C ASP A 359 -16.62 3.49 -11.12
N SER A 360 -16.42 2.35 -11.80
CA SER A 360 -15.24 2.09 -12.64
C SER A 360 -15.30 2.73 -14.04
N ASP A 361 -16.49 3.00 -14.56
CA ASP A 361 -16.66 3.65 -15.87
C ASP A 361 -16.24 5.13 -15.86
N PHE A 362 -16.13 5.74 -14.67
CA PHE A 362 -15.73 7.15 -14.48
C PHE A 362 -14.35 7.32 -13.84
N LEU A 363 -13.73 6.26 -13.33
CA LEU A 363 -12.51 6.33 -12.54
C LEU A 363 -11.37 5.55 -13.20
N VAL A 364 -10.68 6.19 -14.14
CA VAL A 364 -9.43 5.69 -14.72
C VAL A 364 -8.26 6.03 -13.79
N ASP A 365 -7.38 5.06 -13.51
CA ASP A 365 -6.17 5.30 -12.71
C ASP A 365 -5.33 6.43 -13.34
N ARG A 366 -5.05 7.46 -12.55
CA ARG A 366 -4.21 8.61 -12.93
C ARG A 366 -2.88 8.19 -13.55
N ARG A 367 -2.30 7.06 -13.13
CA ARG A 367 -1.03 6.53 -13.68
C ARG A 367 -1.17 6.12 -15.14
N ILE A 368 -2.31 5.53 -15.52
CA ILE A 368 -2.61 5.12 -16.89
C ILE A 368 -2.81 6.36 -17.76
N VAL A 369 -3.55 7.36 -17.25
CA VAL A 369 -3.76 8.65 -17.94
C VAL A 369 -2.42 9.38 -18.17
N ILE A 370 -1.56 9.45 -17.16
CA ILE A 370 -0.22 10.04 -17.30
C ILE A 370 0.60 9.27 -18.34
N LYS A 371 0.61 7.93 -18.31
CA LYS A 371 1.34 7.10 -19.28
C LYS A 371 0.85 7.33 -20.70
N LEU A 372 -0.47 7.42 -20.90
CA LEU A 372 -1.08 7.74 -22.19
C LEU A 372 -0.60 9.12 -22.68
N LEU A 373 -0.70 10.17 -21.85
CA LEU A 373 -0.27 11.52 -22.21
C LEU A 373 1.21 11.57 -22.57
N VAL A 374 2.06 10.97 -21.74
CA VAL A 374 3.51 10.86 -22.00
C VAL A 374 3.76 10.14 -23.33
N THR A 375 3.05 9.04 -23.60
CA THR A 375 3.20 8.28 -24.86
C THR A 375 2.71 9.08 -26.07
N TYR A 376 1.66 9.89 -25.92
CA TYR A 376 1.13 10.74 -26.99
C TYR A 376 2.15 11.81 -27.41
N PHE A 377 2.78 12.49 -26.45
CA PHE A 377 3.82 13.48 -26.74
C PHE A 377 5.12 12.84 -27.24
N GLN A 378 5.54 11.71 -26.65
CA GLN A 378 6.74 10.99 -27.10
C GLN A 378 6.62 10.44 -28.53
N ARG A 379 5.42 10.03 -28.95
CA ARG A 379 5.16 9.51 -30.30
C ARG A 379 4.68 10.59 -31.28
N ASN A 380 5.06 11.85 -31.05
CA ASN A 380 4.78 12.99 -31.92
C ASN A 380 3.28 13.11 -32.29
N HIS A 381 2.42 13.10 -31.27
CA HIS A 381 0.96 13.21 -31.43
C HIS A 381 0.34 12.09 -32.28
N SER A 382 0.74 10.84 -32.02
CA SER A 382 0.20 9.68 -32.72
C SER A 382 -1.32 9.57 -32.58
N LYS A 383 -2.01 9.47 -33.73
CA LYS A 383 -3.47 9.31 -33.82
C LYS A 383 -3.98 8.03 -33.17
N GLU A 384 -3.18 6.96 -33.18
CA GLU A 384 -3.54 5.69 -32.54
C GLU A 384 -3.60 5.83 -31.02
N VAL A 385 -2.67 6.60 -30.44
CA VAL A 385 -2.64 6.88 -29.00
C VAL A 385 -3.79 7.81 -28.62
N LEU A 386 -4.11 8.79 -29.47
CA LEU A 386 -5.24 9.68 -29.27
C LEU A 386 -6.59 8.95 -29.35
N ASP A 387 -6.76 8.04 -30.33
CA ASP A 387 -7.95 7.19 -30.46
C ASP A 387 -8.09 6.24 -29.27
N LEU A 388 -6.97 5.71 -28.76
CA LEU A 388 -6.95 4.92 -27.53
C LEU A 388 -7.36 5.74 -26.31
N MET A 389 -6.89 6.98 -26.17
CA MET A 389 -7.30 7.90 -25.11
C MET A 389 -8.79 8.21 -25.17
N VAL A 390 -9.30 8.53 -26.36
CA VAL A 390 -10.73 8.81 -26.59
C VAL A 390 -11.59 7.65 -26.10
N ARG A 391 -11.18 6.41 -26.39
CA ARG A 391 -11.88 5.20 -25.98
C ARG A 391 -11.76 4.92 -24.47
N MET A 392 -10.56 5.08 -23.90
CA MET A 392 -10.28 4.73 -22.50
C MET A 392 -10.77 5.79 -21.49
N LEU A 393 -10.77 7.07 -21.86
CA LEU A 393 -11.24 8.16 -21.01
C LEU A 393 -12.70 8.55 -21.29
N GLY A 394 -13.36 7.88 -22.24
CA GLY A 394 -14.78 8.09 -22.53
C GLY A 394 -15.09 9.50 -23.05
N PHE A 395 -14.30 10.02 -23.99
CA PHE A 395 -14.51 11.38 -24.53
C PHE A 395 -15.90 11.51 -25.16
N SER A 396 -16.60 12.60 -24.86
CA SER A 396 -17.86 12.95 -25.53
C SER A 396 -17.63 13.29 -27.01
N ASP A 397 -18.68 13.26 -27.82
CA ASP A 397 -18.56 13.62 -29.24
C ASP A 397 -18.17 15.10 -29.40
N GLU A 398 -18.58 15.96 -28.45
CA GLU A 398 -18.14 17.34 -28.34
C GLU A 398 -16.63 17.45 -28.06
N ASP A 399 -16.09 16.64 -27.14
CA ASP A 399 -14.66 16.64 -26.83
C ASP A 399 -13.83 16.13 -28.01
N LYS A 400 -14.28 15.06 -28.67
CA LYS A 400 -13.67 14.52 -29.91
C LYS A 400 -13.57 15.56 -31.01
N GLN A 401 -14.57 16.45 -31.11
CA GLN A 401 -14.58 17.52 -32.09
C GLN A 401 -13.61 18.65 -31.72
N ARG A 402 -13.46 18.97 -30.43
CA ARG A 402 -12.47 19.95 -29.93
C ARG A 402 -11.02 19.50 -30.13
N ILE A 403 -10.74 18.20 -30.01
CA ILE A 403 -9.39 17.64 -30.21
C ILE A 403 -9.11 17.23 -31.67
N GLY A 404 -10.03 17.51 -32.61
CA GLY A 404 -9.83 17.29 -34.04
C GLY A 404 -9.90 15.82 -34.51
N VAL A 405 -10.31 14.88 -33.67
CA VAL A 405 -10.41 13.45 -34.01
C VAL A 405 -11.61 13.16 -34.90
N ALA A 406 -12.72 13.88 -34.71
CA ALA A 406 -13.96 13.65 -35.47
C ALA A 406 -13.88 14.06 -36.96
N GLN A 407 -12.84 14.79 -37.38
CA GLN A 407 -12.78 15.37 -38.73
C GLN A 407 -11.93 14.57 -39.72
N GLN A 408 -11.24 13.51 -39.29
CA GLN A 408 -10.36 12.71 -40.16
C GLN A 408 -10.61 11.20 -40.02
N GLY A 409 -11.69 10.70 -40.65
CA GLY A 409 -11.70 9.30 -41.11
C GLY A 409 -13.06 8.58 -41.12
N SER A 410 -13.90 8.83 -42.13
CA SER A 410 -14.36 7.75 -43.00
C SER A 410 -15.03 8.31 -44.26
N GLY A 411 -14.27 8.35 -45.35
CA GLY A 411 -14.85 8.35 -46.67
C GLY A 411 -15.49 6.98 -46.91
N LYS A 412 -16.81 6.94 -46.95
CA LYS A 412 -17.57 5.97 -47.73
C LYS A 412 -18.67 6.75 -48.42
N GLY A 413 -18.46 6.97 -49.72
CA GLY A 413 -19.37 7.72 -50.55
C GLY A 413 -20.71 7.02 -50.73
N VAL A 414 -21.69 7.87 -51.10
CA VAL A 414 -22.85 7.66 -51.98
C VAL A 414 -24.01 8.46 -51.40
N VAL A 415 -24.10 9.76 -51.71
CA VAL A 415 -25.00 10.32 -52.74
C VAL A 415 -24.86 11.85 -52.77
N ARG A 416 -24.61 12.36 -53.97
CA ARG A 416 -24.71 13.76 -54.36
C ARG A 416 -26.01 13.92 -55.15
N GLY A 417 -26.76 14.99 -54.87
CA GLY A 417 -27.96 15.45 -55.58
C GLY A 417 -29.25 14.98 -54.90
N VAL A 418 -30.23 15.81 -54.56
CA VAL A 418 -30.84 16.96 -55.26
C VAL A 418 -31.53 17.86 -54.21
N PHE A 419 -31.81 19.12 -54.59
CA PHE A 419 -32.36 20.28 -53.84
C PHE A 419 -31.26 21.20 -53.29
N GLY A 420 -30.82 22.27 -53.96
CA GLY A 420 -31.43 23.00 -55.07
C GLY A 420 -32.39 24.08 -54.58
N LEU A 421 -31.87 25.20 -54.06
CA LEU A 421 -32.54 26.51 -54.05
C LEU A 421 -31.52 27.65 -53.83
N PRO A 422 -31.27 28.50 -54.84
CA PRO A 422 -30.41 29.68 -54.74
C PRO A 422 -31.26 30.96 -54.58
N GLY A 423 -30.96 31.78 -53.56
CA GLY A 423 -31.55 33.11 -53.38
C GLY A 423 -31.27 33.62 -51.97
N ARG A 424 -30.30 34.52 -51.75
CA ARG A 424 -30.37 35.97 -51.96
C ARG A 424 -31.50 36.65 -51.16
N LEU A 425 -31.20 36.97 -49.88
CA LEU A 425 -31.76 38.09 -49.09
C LEU A 425 -30.59 38.53 -48.18
N VAL A 426 -29.89 39.65 -48.39
CA VAL A 426 -30.27 41.07 -48.25
C VAL A 426 -30.62 41.45 -46.81
N GLY A 427 -29.77 42.30 -46.22
CA GLY A 427 -30.02 43.12 -45.01
C GLY A 427 -29.17 42.69 -43.81
N GLY A 428 -28.20 43.43 -43.27
CA GLY A 428 -27.79 44.81 -43.50
C GLY A 428 -27.39 45.46 -42.16
N ILE A 429 -26.14 45.94 -42.09
CA ILE A 429 -25.65 47.13 -41.35
C ILE A 429 -25.62 46.98 -39.80
N LEU A 430 -24.47 47.10 -39.11
CA LEU A 430 -23.75 48.34 -38.78
C LEU A 430 -22.38 47.95 -38.15
N GLY A 431 -21.23 48.15 -38.79
CA GLY A 431 -20.36 49.35 -38.67
C GLY A 431 -19.16 49.04 -37.73
N GLY A 432 -17.88 49.16 -38.06
CA GLY A 432 -17.17 49.79 -39.17
C GLY A 432 -16.10 50.74 -38.61
N SER A 433 -14.82 50.35 -38.60
CA SER A 433 -13.68 51.29 -38.71
C SER A 433 -12.43 50.56 -39.22
N SER A 434 -11.96 51.05 -40.36
CA SER A 434 -10.80 50.64 -41.16
C SER A 434 -9.53 51.35 -40.66
N THR A 435 -8.33 50.79 -40.70
CA THR A 435 -7.26 50.93 -41.72
C THR A 435 -5.97 50.53 -40.96
N ASP A 436 -5.08 49.65 -41.43
CA ASP A 436 -4.11 49.92 -42.49
C ASP A 436 -3.56 48.61 -43.08
N SER A 437 -3.19 48.69 -44.35
CA SER A 437 -2.35 47.70 -45.04
C SER A 437 -1.09 48.41 -45.51
N SER A 438 0.10 48.02 -45.02
CA SER A 438 1.32 48.06 -45.82
C SER A 438 2.47 47.24 -45.21
N ALA A 439 3.09 46.45 -46.09
CA ALA A 439 4.53 46.16 -46.20
C ALA A 439 5.30 45.45 -45.06
N SER A 440 5.72 44.22 -45.41
CA SER A 440 7.12 43.78 -45.48
C SER A 440 7.95 43.55 -44.19
N ALA A 441 8.26 42.26 -44.01
CA ALA A 441 9.56 41.70 -43.62
C ALA A 441 10.04 41.76 -42.16
N ASN A 442 10.30 40.54 -41.67
CA ASN A 442 11.35 40.11 -40.75
C ASN A 442 11.24 40.40 -39.24
N ALA A 443 11.14 39.28 -38.52
CA ALA A 443 11.90 38.91 -37.33
C ALA A 443 11.74 39.78 -36.06
N GLY A 444 11.09 39.17 -35.06
CA GLY A 444 11.37 39.43 -33.64
C GLY A 444 10.23 40.11 -32.87
N SER A 445 9.32 39.31 -32.30
CA SER A 445 8.75 39.57 -30.98
C SER A 445 8.10 38.29 -30.42
N GLU A 446 8.94 37.34 -30.04
CA GLU A 446 8.60 36.38 -28.99
C GLU A 446 8.74 37.11 -27.64
N SER A 447 7.71 37.83 -27.20
CA SER A 447 7.56 38.22 -25.78
C SER A 447 6.21 38.87 -25.48
N GLN A 448 5.09 38.32 -25.96
CA GLN A 448 3.88 38.40 -25.13
C GLN A 448 4.07 37.35 -24.03
N SER A 449 4.77 37.78 -22.98
CA SER A 449 5.10 36.97 -21.84
C SER A 449 3.81 36.37 -21.27
N PHE A 450 3.85 35.10 -20.87
CA PHE A 450 2.75 34.44 -20.17
C PHE A 450 2.18 35.30 -19.02
N ALA A 451 3.02 36.13 -18.41
CA ALA A 451 2.61 37.12 -17.41
C ALA A 451 1.61 38.16 -17.97
N ASP A 452 1.79 38.68 -19.19
CA ASP A 452 0.87 39.65 -19.81
C ASP A 452 -0.47 38.99 -20.17
N MET A 453 -0.45 37.76 -20.68
CA MET A 453 -1.69 37.00 -20.91
C MET A 453 -2.43 36.67 -19.61
N TRP A 454 -1.70 36.45 -18.51
CA TRP A 454 -2.28 36.24 -17.19
C TRP A 454 -2.84 37.53 -16.60
N VAL A 455 -2.17 38.66 -16.78
CA VAL A 455 -2.68 39.97 -16.37
C VAL A 455 -3.95 40.31 -17.14
N ASP A 456 -3.99 40.07 -18.46
CA ASP A 456 -5.19 40.23 -19.28
C ASP A 456 -6.31 39.30 -18.83
N PHE A 457 -6.00 38.04 -18.51
CA PHE A 457 -6.98 37.09 -17.98
C PHE A 457 -7.54 37.53 -16.62
N LEU A 458 -6.70 38.02 -15.71
CA LEU A 458 -7.14 38.49 -14.40
C LEU A 458 -8.00 39.75 -14.51
N LEU A 459 -7.62 40.71 -15.36
CA LEU A 459 -8.40 41.91 -15.66
C LEU A 459 -9.76 41.54 -16.26
N LYS A 460 -9.76 40.62 -17.23
CA LYS A 460 -10.98 40.07 -17.86
C LYS A 460 -11.88 39.39 -16.83
N GLU A 461 -11.32 38.60 -15.92
CA GLU A 461 -12.10 37.88 -14.91
C GLU A 461 -12.67 38.82 -13.83
N THR A 462 -11.94 39.90 -13.48
CA THR A 462 -12.46 40.95 -12.59
C THR A 462 -13.58 41.75 -13.25
N GLU A 463 -13.44 42.16 -14.50
CA GLU A 463 -14.49 42.88 -15.25
C GLU A 463 -15.76 42.01 -15.39
N GLU A 464 -15.58 40.71 -15.65
CA GLU A 464 -16.68 39.75 -15.77
C GLU A 464 -17.35 39.45 -14.40
N ARG A 465 -16.62 39.54 -13.28
CA ARG A 465 -17.20 39.47 -11.92
C ARG A 465 -18.00 40.72 -11.60
N GLU A 466 -17.45 41.89 -11.89
CA GLU A 466 -18.10 43.17 -11.65
C GLU A 466 -19.37 43.30 -12.51
N ARG A 467 -19.34 42.83 -13.77
CA ARG A 467 -20.53 42.75 -14.63
C ARG A 467 -21.60 41.79 -14.09
N ARG A 468 -21.22 40.68 -13.45
CA ARG A 468 -22.16 39.72 -12.84
C ARG A 468 -22.74 40.21 -11.50
N GLU A 469 -21.98 40.99 -10.74
CA GLU A 469 -22.47 41.63 -9.52
C GLU A 469 -23.41 42.80 -9.86
N SER A 470 -23.05 43.63 -10.84
CA SER A 470 -23.93 44.69 -11.37
C SER A 470 -25.26 44.15 -11.93
N ALA A 471 -25.26 42.96 -12.54
CA ALA A 471 -26.47 42.32 -13.05
C ALA A 471 -27.35 41.69 -11.94
N LYS A 472 -26.77 41.36 -10.77
CA LYS A 472 -27.49 40.79 -9.63
C LYS A 472 -28.17 41.84 -8.75
N ASP A 473 -27.63 43.06 -8.69
CA ASP A 473 -28.22 44.15 -7.92
C ASP A 473 -29.44 44.79 -8.62
N ALA A 474 -29.54 44.71 -9.95
CA ALA A 474 -30.72 45.16 -10.70
C ALA A 474 -31.94 44.22 -10.57
N GLY A 475 -31.76 42.99 -10.08
CA GLY A 475 -32.80 41.96 -10.02
C GLY A 475 -33.51 41.81 -8.68
N ARG A 476 -33.19 42.65 -7.67
CA ARG A 476 -33.64 42.46 -6.28
C ARG A 476 -34.77 43.39 -5.82
N SER A 477 -35.36 44.17 -6.73
CA SER A 477 -36.38 45.18 -6.42
C SER A 477 -37.84 44.76 -6.66
N ALA A 478 -38.12 43.49 -6.95
CA ALA A 478 -39.48 43.04 -7.24
C ALA A 478 -39.69 41.58 -6.82
N GLU A 479 -40.01 41.35 -5.55
CA GLU A 479 -41.08 40.44 -5.11
C GLU A 479 -41.09 40.34 -3.58
N ASP A 480 -41.97 41.14 -3.00
CA ASP A 480 -42.46 41.03 -1.64
C ASP A 480 -43.83 40.33 -1.68
N SER A 481 -44.20 39.64 -0.58
CA SER A 481 -45.56 39.25 -0.15
C SER A 481 -45.95 37.75 -0.12
N HIS A 482 -46.23 37.29 1.13
CA HIS A 482 -47.20 36.25 1.57
C HIS A 482 -46.69 34.79 1.60
N SER A 483 -46.90 33.94 2.62
CA SER A 483 -47.71 34.01 3.86
C SER A 483 -47.36 32.84 4.82
N ARG A 484 -47.10 33.17 6.11
CA ARG A 484 -47.74 32.66 7.35
C ARG A 484 -48.03 31.13 7.56
N SER A 485 -47.12 30.43 8.26
CA SER A 485 -47.17 29.74 9.60
C SER A 485 -48.51 29.13 10.14
N PRO A 486 -48.58 28.25 11.20
CA PRO A 486 -47.52 27.86 12.18
C PRO A 486 -47.62 26.48 12.96
N HIS A 487 -46.60 26.24 13.84
CA HIS A 487 -46.58 25.52 15.15
C HIS A 487 -46.39 23.99 15.20
N THR A 488 -45.60 23.36 16.09
CA THR A 488 -45.00 23.68 17.42
C THR A 488 -43.72 22.82 17.63
N ALA A 489 -42.54 23.39 17.92
CA ALA A 489 -41.91 23.63 19.26
C ALA A 489 -41.46 22.35 19.99
N ALA A 490 -40.32 22.21 20.68
CA ALA A 490 -39.07 22.94 20.96
C ALA A 490 -38.17 21.87 21.67
N ALA A 491 -36.84 21.87 21.76
CA ALA A 491 -35.91 22.92 22.19
C ALA A 491 -34.48 22.53 21.69
N VAL A 492 -33.71 23.35 20.96
CA VAL A 492 -32.77 24.42 21.38
C VAL A 492 -31.97 24.11 22.67
N SER A 493 -30.65 24.31 22.82
CA SER A 493 -29.50 24.90 22.09
C SER A 493 -28.29 24.84 23.09
N PRO A 494 -27.08 25.45 22.92
CA PRO A 494 -26.54 26.32 21.85
C PRO A 494 -25.13 25.89 21.32
N LEU A 495 -24.76 26.22 20.07
CA LEU A 495 -24.03 27.42 19.58
C LEU A 495 -22.56 27.49 20.07
N SER A 496 -21.50 27.58 19.26
CA SER A 496 -21.14 28.68 18.34
C SER A 496 -19.86 28.26 17.57
N ASN A 497 -19.87 28.11 16.24
CA ASN A 497 -19.45 29.05 15.18
C ASN A 497 -17.94 29.36 15.01
N GLN A 498 -17.48 29.11 13.77
CA GLN A 498 -16.46 29.82 12.97
C GLN A 498 -15.00 29.68 13.46
N ARG A 499 -13.98 29.50 12.59
CA ARG A 499 -13.70 30.26 11.37
C ARG A 499 -12.59 29.60 10.52
N LEU A 500 -12.71 29.80 9.22
CA LEU A 500 -11.76 29.70 8.10
C LEU A 500 -10.25 29.80 8.46
N SER A 501 -9.39 29.02 7.80
CA SER A 501 -8.58 29.51 6.67
C SER A 501 -7.63 28.45 6.09
N SER A 502 -7.60 28.47 4.77
CA SER A 502 -6.74 27.85 3.77
C SER A 502 -5.22 28.00 3.98
N GLY A 503 -4.47 26.99 3.54
CA GLY A 503 -3.03 27.02 3.31
C GLY A 503 -2.62 25.99 2.27
N THR A 504 -2.23 26.49 1.11
CA THR A 504 -1.99 25.85 -0.19
C THR A 504 -0.61 25.20 -0.34
N THR A 505 -0.59 24.11 -1.13
CA THR A 505 0.38 23.71 -2.17
C THR A 505 1.85 23.41 -1.86
N SER A 506 2.28 22.25 -2.40
CA SER A 506 3.44 22.01 -3.29
C SER A 506 4.79 22.65 -2.95
N GLY A 507 5.94 21.99 -2.95
CA GLY A 507 6.36 20.82 -3.72
C GLY A 507 7.70 21.15 -4.40
N SER A 508 8.73 20.31 -4.22
CA SER A 508 9.83 20.01 -5.16
C SER A 508 10.96 19.32 -4.39
N SER A 509 11.31 18.07 -4.70
CA SER A 509 12.02 17.59 -5.89
C SER A 509 13.51 17.92 -5.85
N THR A 510 14.33 16.91 -5.56
CA THR A 510 15.64 16.78 -6.20
C THR A 510 15.81 15.35 -6.72
N HIS A 511 16.18 15.35 -7.98
CA HIS A 511 16.53 14.24 -8.88
C HIS A 511 17.77 13.48 -8.39
N LEU A 512 17.90 12.21 -8.81
CA LEU A 512 19.09 11.53 -9.36
C LEU A 512 18.83 10.00 -9.27
N ALA A 513 18.45 9.33 -10.35
CA ALA A 513 19.29 8.81 -11.45
C ALA A 513 19.66 7.33 -11.26
N LEU A 514 19.13 6.52 -12.19
CA LEU A 514 19.77 5.39 -12.89
C LEU A 514 20.35 4.23 -12.04
N ASN A 515 19.75 3.04 -12.13
CA ASN A 515 20.41 1.95 -12.86
C ASN A 515 19.45 0.81 -13.24
N GLN A 516 19.71 0.25 -14.41
CA GLN A 516 19.00 -0.84 -15.05
C GLN A 516 19.50 -2.18 -14.50
N ASN A 517 18.60 -3.15 -14.31
CA ASN A 517 18.81 -4.52 -14.79
C ASN A 517 17.51 -5.34 -14.78
N SER A 518 17.20 -5.83 -15.97
CA SER A 518 16.31 -6.92 -16.39
C SER A 518 16.45 -8.19 -15.52
N SER A 519 15.43 -9.00 -15.22
CA SER A 519 14.63 -9.85 -16.15
C SER A 519 13.49 -10.58 -15.40
N PRO A 520 12.50 -11.17 -16.11
CA PRO A 520 11.23 -11.70 -15.55
C PRO A 520 11.29 -13.19 -15.17
N PRO A 521 10.32 -13.74 -14.39
CA PRO A 521 10.23 -15.17 -14.15
C PRO A 521 9.45 -15.88 -15.28
N PRO A 522 9.86 -17.11 -15.70
CA PRO A 522 9.13 -17.85 -16.73
C PRO A 522 8.05 -18.75 -16.12
N LEU A 523 6.93 -18.87 -16.84
CA LEU A 523 6.02 -20.02 -16.79
C LEU A 523 6.70 -21.24 -17.43
N GLY A 524 6.47 -22.44 -16.87
CA GLY A 524 6.90 -23.71 -17.46
C GLY A 524 6.19 -24.91 -16.86
N ASN A 525 5.61 -25.72 -17.75
CA ASN A 525 4.66 -26.82 -17.58
C ASN A 525 5.18 -28.11 -16.90
N LEU A 526 4.23 -28.81 -16.26
CA LEU A 526 3.81 -30.22 -16.42
C LEU A 526 4.85 -31.27 -16.87
N TYR A 527 5.08 -32.32 -16.07
CA TYR A 527 5.01 -33.78 -16.41
C TYR A 527 5.19 -34.66 -15.14
N HIS A 528 4.32 -35.68 -14.99
CA HIS A 528 4.44 -37.07 -14.46
C HIS A 528 5.55 -37.44 -13.42
N SER A 529 5.44 -38.43 -12.51
CA SER A 529 4.53 -39.57 -12.27
C SER A 529 5.06 -40.35 -11.04
N GLU A 530 4.22 -40.85 -10.14
CA GLU A 530 4.38 -42.09 -9.32
C GLU A 530 2.94 -42.56 -9.01
N ASN A 531 2.36 -43.67 -9.46
CA ASN A 531 2.74 -45.08 -9.61
C ASN A 531 3.06 -45.82 -8.29
N PHE A 532 1.99 -46.17 -7.58
CA PHE A 532 1.84 -47.39 -6.78
C PHE A 532 0.47 -47.98 -7.18
N GLY A 533 0.24 -49.27 -7.35
CA GLY A 533 1.05 -50.46 -7.28
C GLY A 533 0.20 -51.58 -7.89
N SER A 534 0.82 -52.34 -8.77
CA SER A 534 0.26 -53.48 -9.48
C SER A 534 0.03 -54.66 -8.54
N GLU A 535 -1.20 -55.15 -8.45
CA GLU A 535 -1.47 -56.56 -8.18
C GLU A 535 -2.29 -57.17 -9.32
N PHE A 536 -1.75 -58.27 -9.84
CA PHE A 536 -2.28 -59.21 -10.81
C PHE A 536 -3.69 -59.70 -10.40
N SER A 537 -4.61 -60.11 -11.29
CA SER A 537 -4.45 -61.26 -12.18
C SER A 537 -5.60 -61.38 -13.19
N THR A 538 -5.23 -61.37 -14.47
CA THR A 538 -5.70 -62.17 -15.62
C THR A 538 -6.87 -63.14 -15.40
N VAL A 539 -7.95 -62.98 -16.19
CA VAL A 539 -8.53 -64.04 -17.05
C VAL A 539 -9.00 -63.44 -18.38
N SER A 540 -8.58 -64.10 -19.47
CA SER A 540 -8.90 -63.90 -20.90
C SER A 540 -10.40 -63.78 -21.20
N SER A 541 -10.82 -62.85 -22.08
CA SER A 541 -10.98 -62.96 -23.55
C SER A 541 -11.98 -64.02 -24.03
N TYR A 542 -12.71 -63.63 -25.11
CA TYR A 542 -13.78 -64.31 -25.88
C TYR A 542 -15.20 -63.97 -25.37
N ILE A 543 -16.18 -63.54 -26.18
CA ILE A 543 -16.48 -63.86 -27.58
C ILE A 543 -17.38 -62.78 -28.22
N PHE A 544 -17.22 -62.68 -29.53
CA PHE A 544 -18.04 -61.99 -30.53
C PHE A 544 -19.42 -62.67 -30.66
N ARG A 545 -20.54 -61.97 -30.43
CA ARG A 545 -21.75 -62.08 -31.25
C ARG A 545 -22.74 -60.95 -30.99
#